data_AF-D2HN35-F1
#
_entry.id   AF-D2HN35-F1
#
_cell.length_a   1.000
_cell.length_b   1.000
_cell.length_c   1.000
_cell.angle_alpha   90.00
_cell.angle_beta   90.00
_cell.angle_gamma   90.00
#
_symmetry.space_group_name_H-M   'P 1'
#
loop_
_entity.id
_entity.type
_entity.pdbx_description
1 polymer ?
#
loop_
_entity_poly.entity_id
_entity_poly.type
_entity_poly.pdbx_seq_one_letter_code
_entity_poly.pdbx_strand_id
1 'polypeptide(L)'
;IRKYWAKKEQKWQEMEMRDLQRLEELKKLMAEQSAKDRERVKYRQELLEKRLMEKKEVALQEAHEEEERERRLEALRKQVAIVAHFDPVRMMSDTTASKARMGIGIEEEFILQKPLFTLNTYNEYQIISDPRLRFELALREAGLHKTFYAKEILPKISPQKPPRKDMESTVFKI
;
A
#
# COMPACT_ATOMS: atom_id res chain seq x y z
N ILE A 1 -32.66 73.62 -34.98
CA ILE A 1 -32.81 72.20 -35.38
C ILE A 1 -31.57 71.70 -36.16
N ARG A 2 -31.18 72.27 -37.31
CA ARG A 2 -29.98 71.85 -38.09
C ARG A 2 -28.66 71.77 -37.30
N LYS A 3 -28.33 72.77 -36.47
CA LYS A 3 -27.09 72.79 -35.67
C LYS A 3 -26.99 71.64 -34.64
N TYR A 4 -28.13 71.18 -34.10
CA TYR A 4 -28.18 70.08 -33.14
C TYR A 4 -27.87 68.73 -33.80
N TRP A 5 -28.47 68.49 -34.96
CA TRP A 5 -28.22 67.28 -35.75
C TRP A 5 -26.77 67.18 -36.22
N ALA A 6 -26.18 68.27 -36.71
CA ALA A 6 -24.76 68.31 -37.09
C ALA A 6 -23.83 67.99 -35.91
N LYS A 7 -24.13 68.52 -34.72
CA LYS A 7 -23.36 68.22 -33.49
C LYS A 7 -23.53 66.78 -33.02
N LYS A 8 -24.68 66.16 -33.28
CA LYS A 8 -24.95 64.75 -32.98
C LYS A 8 -24.19 63.82 -33.93
N GLU A 9 -24.14 64.18 -35.21
CA GLU A 9 -23.42 63.45 -36.26
C GLU A 9 -21.90 63.49 -36.04
N GLN A 10 -21.34 64.65 -35.67
CA GLN A 10 -19.93 64.77 -35.28
C GLN A 10 -19.58 63.88 -34.09
N LYS A 11 -20.44 63.83 -33.06
CA LYS A 11 -20.23 62.94 -31.91
C LYS A 11 -20.29 61.45 -32.27
N TRP A 12 -21.14 61.08 -33.23
CA TRP A 12 -21.20 59.70 -33.71
C TRP A 12 -19.92 59.32 -34.47
N GLN A 13 -19.47 60.20 -35.37
CA GLN A 13 -18.20 60.00 -36.09
C GLN A 13 -17.02 59.89 -35.12
N GLU A 14 -16.94 60.74 -34.08
CA GLU A 14 -15.91 60.63 -33.05
C GLU A 14 -15.96 59.30 -32.28
N MET A 15 -17.16 58.77 -32.00
CA MET A 15 -17.33 57.49 -31.32
C MET A 15 -16.93 56.31 -32.23
N GLU A 16 -17.35 56.33 -33.50
CA GLU A 16 -16.96 55.32 -34.49
C GLU A 16 -15.44 55.28 -34.68
N MET A 17 -14.79 56.45 -34.77
CA MET A 17 -13.34 56.53 -34.88
C MET A 17 -12.63 55.96 -33.64
N ARG A 18 -13.16 56.19 -32.43
CA ARG A 18 -12.61 55.60 -31.19
C ARG A 18 -12.80 54.10 -31.15
N ASP A 19 -13.95 53.60 -31.58
CA ASP A 19 -14.23 52.17 -31.57
C ASP A 19 -13.40 51.43 -32.63
N LEU A 20 -13.14 52.05 -33.79
CA LEU A 20 -12.20 51.54 -34.80
C LEU A 20 -10.77 51.47 -34.25
N GLN A 21 -10.31 52.50 -33.56
CA GLN A 21 -8.98 52.51 -32.92
C GLN A 21 -8.84 51.40 -31.88
N ARG A 22 -9.85 51.21 -31.00
CA ARG A 22 -9.86 50.10 -30.02
C ARG A 22 -9.86 48.73 -30.69
N LEU A 23 -10.61 48.57 -31.79
CA LEU A 23 -10.65 47.32 -32.54
C LEU A 23 -9.29 47.00 -33.18
N GLU A 24 -8.59 47.99 -33.69
CA GLU A 24 -7.23 47.81 -34.22
C GLU A 24 -6.23 47.43 -33.14
N GLU A 25 -6.29 48.07 -31.96
CA GLU A 25 -5.47 47.71 -30.80
C GLU A 25 -5.73 46.27 -30.36
N LEU A 26 -6.99 45.85 -30.25
CA LEU A 26 -7.37 44.48 -29.91
C LEU A 26 -6.87 43.47 -30.95
N LYS A 27 -6.97 43.79 -32.25
CA LYS A 27 -6.45 42.93 -33.32
C LYS A 27 -4.94 42.74 -33.23
N LYS A 28 -4.19 43.80 -32.90
CA LYS A 28 -2.73 43.72 -32.68
C LYS A 28 -2.39 42.79 -31.51
N LEU A 29 -3.07 42.96 -30.37
CA LEU A 29 -2.87 42.10 -29.20
C LEU A 29 -3.21 40.63 -29.50
N MET A 30 -4.32 40.37 -30.21
CA MET A 30 -4.67 39.00 -30.62
C MET A 30 -3.64 38.41 -31.58
N ALA A 31 -3.11 39.18 -32.53
CA ALA A 31 -2.08 38.71 -33.45
C ALA A 31 -0.80 38.32 -32.71
N GLU A 32 -0.33 39.17 -31.78
CA GLU A 32 0.83 38.89 -30.94
C GLU A 32 0.63 37.63 -30.07
N GLN A 33 -0.55 37.50 -29.47
CA GLN A 33 -0.88 36.33 -28.67
C GLN A 33 -0.98 35.06 -29.53
N SER A 34 -1.56 35.15 -30.74
CA SER A 34 -1.69 34.02 -31.65
C SER A 34 -0.33 33.46 -32.09
N ALA A 35 0.66 34.33 -32.28
CA ALA A 35 2.01 33.93 -32.64
C ALA A 35 2.67 33.12 -31.50
N LYS A 36 2.60 33.64 -30.27
CA LYS A 36 3.11 32.98 -29.06
C LYS A 36 2.39 31.65 -28.78
N ASP A 37 1.06 31.64 -28.92
CA ASP A 37 0.27 30.45 -28.71
C ASP A 37 0.58 29.36 -29.74
N ARG A 38 0.81 29.73 -31.00
CA ARG A 38 1.20 28.79 -32.06
C ARG A 38 2.53 28.09 -31.76
N GLU A 39 3.52 28.84 -31.29
CA GLU A 39 4.82 28.27 -30.86
C GLU A 39 4.65 27.33 -29.67
N ARG A 40 3.87 27.75 -28.66
CA ARG A 40 3.58 26.92 -27.48
C ARG A 40 2.89 25.61 -27.85
N VAL A 41 1.92 25.64 -28.77
CA VAL A 41 1.23 24.44 -29.22
C VAL A 41 2.20 23.50 -29.93
N LYS A 42 3.03 24.00 -30.86
CA LYS A 42 4.03 23.18 -31.55
C LYS A 42 5.00 22.52 -30.57
N TYR A 43 5.55 23.30 -29.62
CA TYR A 43 6.44 22.76 -28.59
C TYR A 43 5.77 21.64 -27.77
N ARG A 44 4.50 21.82 -27.39
CA ARG A 44 3.74 20.79 -26.66
C ARG A 44 3.47 19.54 -27.50
N GLN A 45 3.21 19.71 -28.80
CA GLN A 45 3.05 18.58 -29.73
C GLN A 45 4.35 17.77 -29.82
N GLU A 46 5.48 18.42 -30.06
CA GLU A 46 6.80 17.77 -30.12
C GLU A 46 7.16 17.06 -28.80
N LEU A 47 6.86 17.67 -27.65
CA LEU A 47 7.08 17.06 -26.35
C LEU A 47 6.22 15.80 -26.15
N LEU A 48 4.97 15.84 -26.60
CA LEU A 48 4.04 14.72 -26.52
C LEU A 48 4.50 13.58 -27.43
N GLU A 49 4.94 13.89 -28.65
CA GLU A 49 5.51 12.92 -29.59
C GLU A 49 6.74 12.23 -29.01
N LYS A 50 7.69 13.00 -28.43
CA LYS A 50 8.87 12.43 -27.76
C LYS A 50 8.49 11.45 -26.64
N ARG A 51 7.58 11.85 -25.75
CA ARG A 51 7.09 10.97 -24.68
C ARG A 51 6.41 9.70 -25.18
N LEU A 52 5.68 9.79 -26.30
CA LEU A 52 5.05 8.62 -26.90
C LEU A 52 6.09 7.66 -27.49
N MET A 53 7.14 8.20 -28.11
CA MET A 53 8.24 7.38 -28.63
C MET A 53 9.01 6.69 -27.51
N GLU A 54 9.41 7.43 -26.47
CA GLU A 54 10.07 6.87 -25.28
C GLU A 54 9.24 5.75 -24.63
N LYS A 55 7.93 5.95 -24.48
CA LYS A 55 7.03 4.90 -23.95
C LYS A 55 6.98 3.65 -24.82
N LYS A 56 6.98 3.82 -26.15
CA LYS A 56 7.00 2.67 -27.08
C LYS A 56 8.31 1.91 -26.98
N GLU A 57 9.43 2.61 -26.89
CA GLU A 57 10.75 2.01 -26.74
C GLU A 57 10.87 1.20 -25.44
N VAL A 58 10.41 1.77 -24.33
CA VAL A 58 10.38 1.07 -23.03
C VAL A 58 9.49 -0.17 -23.10
N ALA A 59 8.28 -0.06 -23.66
CA ALA A 59 7.38 -1.20 -23.78
C ALA A 59 7.95 -2.34 -24.64
N LEU A 60 8.71 -2.00 -25.70
CA LEU A 60 9.40 -2.99 -26.53
C LEU A 60 10.55 -3.68 -25.77
N GLN A 61 11.30 -2.93 -24.95
CA GLN A 61 12.36 -3.49 -24.11
C GLN A 61 11.78 -4.43 -23.05
N GLU A 62 10.72 -4.00 -22.34
CA GLU A 62 10.03 -4.81 -21.34
C GLU A 62 9.50 -6.11 -21.93
N ALA A 63 8.85 -6.06 -23.10
CA ALA A 63 8.36 -7.25 -23.78
C ALA A 63 9.49 -8.23 -24.13
N HIS A 64 10.63 -7.72 -24.62
CA HIS A 64 11.78 -8.56 -24.92
C HIS A 64 12.41 -9.18 -23.66
N GLU A 65 12.45 -8.45 -22.55
CA GLU A 65 12.90 -8.97 -21.25
C GLU A 65 11.96 -10.04 -20.69
N GLU A 66 10.65 -9.85 -20.85
CA GLU A 66 9.64 -10.84 -20.47
C GLU A 66 9.76 -12.13 -21.28
N GLU A 67 9.89 -12.03 -22.60
CA GLU A 67 10.12 -13.20 -23.47
C GLU A 67 11.37 -13.98 -23.05
N GLU A 68 12.49 -13.28 -22.79
CA GLU A 68 13.73 -13.91 -22.33
C GLU A 68 13.57 -14.56 -20.95
N ARG A 69 12.82 -13.91 -20.05
CA ARG A 69 12.49 -14.48 -18.74
C ARG A 69 11.65 -15.73 -18.87
N GLU A 70 10.63 -15.73 -19.73
CA GLU A 70 9.78 -16.89 -19.99
C GLU A 70 10.60 -18.04 -20.56
N ARG A 71 11.47 -17.79 -21.54
CA ARG A 71 12.39 -18.81 -22.10
C ARG A 71 13.26 -19.45 -21.01
N ARG A 72 13.82 -18.65 -20.09
CA ARG A 72 14.61 -19.16 -18.95
C ARG A 72 13.76 -20.00 -18.01
N LEU A 73 12.55 -19.55 -17.68
CA LEU A 73 11.63 -20.30 -16.82
C LEU A 73 11.18 -21.60 -17.48
N GLU A 74 10.91 -21.62 -18.78
CA GLU A 74 10.60 -22.83 -19.52
C GLU A 74 11.75 -23.83 -19.51
N ALA A 75 12.99 -23.36 -19.69
CA ALA A 75 14.17 -24.21 -19.58
C ALA A 75 14.29 -24.83 -18.17
N LEU A 76 14.10 -24.04 -17.13
CA LEU A 76 14.09 -24.53 -15.74
C LEU A 76 12.94 -25.50 -15.48
N ARG A 77 11.74 -25.24 -15.99
CA ARG A 77 10.60 -26.16 -15.92
C ARG A 77 10.94 -27.48 -16.59
N LYS A 78 11.58 -27.48 -17.76
CA LYS A 78 12.02 -28.72 -18.44
C LYS A 78 13.08 -29.48 -17.64
N GLN A 79 14.01 -28.77 -16.99
CA GLN A 79 15.04 -29.39 -16.14
C GLN A 79 14.49 -29.98 -14.84
N VAL A 80 13.59 -29.26 -14.17
CA VAL A 80 13.04 -29.62 -12.85
C VAL A 80 11.74 -30.43 -12.97
N ALA A 81 11.14 -30.54 -14.16
CA ALA A 81 9.96 -31.36 -14.38
C ALA A 81 10.25 -32.81 -14.02
N ILE A 82 9.85 -33.19 -12.80
CA ILE A 82 9.83 -34.56 -12.36
C ILE A 82 8.71 -35.23 -13.13
N VAL A 83 9.06 -36.02 -14.15
CA VAL A 83 8.14 -36.93 -14.82
C VAL A 83 7.86 -38.08 -13.84
N ALA A 84 6.97 -37.83 -12.89
CA ALA A 84 6.48 -38.86 -12.01
C ALA A 84 5.51 -39.75 -12.78
N HIS A 85 5.76 -41.06 -12.77
CA HIS A 85 4.81 -42.02 -13.31
C HIS A 85 3.55 -42.03 -12.45
N PHE A 86 2.41 -42.29 -13.08
CA PHE A 86 1.13 -42.38 -12.38
C PHE A 86 1.16 -43.56 -11.40
N ASP A 87 1.22 -43.26 -10.11
CA ASP A 87 1.18 -44.25 -9.02
C ASP A 87 -0.15 -44.12 -8.25
N PRO A 88 -1.11 -45.04 -8.46
CA PRO A 88 -2.42 -44.99 -7.81
C PRO A 88 -2.34 -45.18 -6.30
N VAL A 89 -1.33 -45.89 -5.79
CA VAL A 89 -1.16 -46.11 -4.35
C VAL A 89 -0.76 -44.80 -3.67
N ARG A 90 0.17 -44.05 -4.26
CA ARG A 90 0.54 -42.71 -3.78
C ARG A 90 -0.63 -41.74 -3.80
N MET A 91 -1.45 -41.77 -4.85
CA MET A 91 -2.62 -40.89 -4.98
C MET A 91 -3.67 -41.14 -3.89
N MET A 92 -3.87 -42.41 -3.51
CA MET A 92 -4.83 -42.82 -2.50
C MET A 92 -4.25 -42.81 -1.07
N SER A 93 -2.93 -42.67 -0.92
CA SER A 93 -2.26 -42.65 0.38
C SER A 93 -2.46 -41.33 1.13
N ASP A 94 -2.53 -41.41 2.46
CA ASP A 94 -2.58 -40.23 3.32
C ASP A 94 -1.32 -39.38 3.16
N THR A 95 -1.51 -38.08 2.92
CA THR A 95 -0.41 -37.11 2.92
C THR A 95 0.19 -36.96 4.31
N THR A 96 1.44 -36.49 4.38
CA THR A 96 2.11 -36.17 5.64
C THR A 96 1.27 -35.22 6.50
N ALA A 97 0.60 -34.25 5.88
CA ALA A 97 -0.32 -33.35 6.56
C ALA A 97 -1.59 -34.06 7.10
N SER A 98 -2.15 -35.02 6.35
CA SER A 98 -3.30 -35.82 6.83
C SER A 98 -2.92 -36.67 8.05
N LYS A 99 -1.77 -37.35 7.99
CA LYS A 99 -1.23 -38.14 9.11
C LYS A 99 -0.94 -37.29 10.35
N ALA A 100 -0.38 -36.09 10.15
CA ALA A 100 -0.12 -35.14 11.23
C ALA A 100 -1.42 -34.66 11.92
N ARG A 101 -2.48 -34.37 11.15
CA ARG A 101 -3.80 -34.03 11.76
C ARG A 101 -4.38 -35.20 12.56
N MET A 102 -4.12 -36.44 12.15
CA MET A 102 -4.58 -37.64 12.85
C MET A 102 -3.69 -38.00 14.05
N GLY A 103 -2.61 -37.25 14.31
CA GLY A 103 -1.68 -37.53 15.41
C GLY A 103 -0.83 -38.79 15.20
N ILE A 104 -0.82 -39.35 13.99
CA ILE A 104 -0.09 -40.58 13.67
C ILE A 104 1.36 -40.19 13.37
N GLY A 105 2.28 -40.53 14.27
CA GLY A 105 3.72 -40.30 14.12
C GLY A 105 4.26 -39.03 14.78
N ILE A 106 3.46 -38.35 15.60
CA ILE A 106 3.97 -37.32 16.51
C ILE A 106 4.47 -38.08 17.75
N GLU A 107 5.78 -38.38 17.81
CA GLU A 107 6.45 -38.56 19.10
C GLU A 107 6.15 -37.32 19.94
N GLU A 108 5.99 -37.44 21.26
CA GLU A 108 5.57 -36.36 22.18
C GLU A 108 6.51 -35.13 22.11
N GLU A 109 6.40 -34.37 21.03
CA GLU A 109 7.19 -33.19 20.76
C GLU A 109 6.74 -32.14 21.77
N PHE A 110 7.67 -31.82 22.65
CA PHE A 110 7.68 -30.72 23.60
C PHE A 110 6.56 -29.71 23.32
N ILE A 111 5.45 -29.81 24.05
CA ILE A 111 4.37 -28.83 23.92
C ILE A 111 4.96 -27.49 24.35
N LEU A 112 5.34 -26.65 23.39
CA LEU A 112 5.89 -25.34 23.65
C LEU A 112 4.86 -24.58 24.49
N GLN A 113 5.17 -24.43 25.78
CA GLN A 113 4.22 -23.88 26.74
C GLN A 113 4.09 -22.39 26.49
N LYS A 114 3.08 -22.02 25.69
CA LYS A 114 2.75 -20.62 25.47
C LYS A 114 2.27 -20.01 26.79
N PRO A 115 2.83 -18.86 27.23
CA PRO A 115 2.36 -18.18 28.43
C PRO A 115 0.90 -17.74 28.26
N LEU A 116 0.15 -17.71 29.36
CA LEU A 116 -1.27 -17.32 29.37
C LEU A 116 -1.51 -15.82 29.04
N PHE A 117 -0.44 -15.03 28.95
CA PHE A 117 -0.46 -13.60 28.63
C PHE A 117 0.72 -13.25 27.71
N THR A 118 0.60 -12.14 27.00
CA THR A 118 1.64 -11.65 26.08
C THR A 118 2.78 -10.98 26.84
N LEU A 119 4.02 -11.42 26.60
CA LEU A 119 5.25 -10.85 27.16
C LEU A 119 5.98 -10.04 26.09
N ASN A 120 6.29 -8.77 26.39
CA ASN A 120 7.08 -7.89 25.54
C ASN A 120 8.46 -7.65 26.18
N THR A 121 9.32 -8.66 26.13
CA THR A 121 10.63 -8.68 26.82
C THR A 121 11.74 -9.08 25.87
N TYR A 122 12.95 -8.58 26.12
CA TYR A 122 14.14 -8.88 25.30
C TYR A 122 15.18 -9.74 26.02
N ASN A 123 15.08 -9.90 27.34
CA ASN A 123 16.08 -10.60 28.16
C ASN A 123 15.40 -11.53 29.18
N GLU A 124 16.03 -12.66 29.48
CA GLU A 124 15.60 -13.66 30.46
C GLU A 124 15.42 -13.07 31.87
N TYR A 125 16.31 -12.17 32.30
CA TYR A 125 16.17 -11.52 33.60
C TYR A 125 14.88 -10.70 33.71
N GLN A 126 14.42 -10.11 32.61
CA GLN A 126 13.15 -9.35 32.56
C GLN A 126 11.92 -10.29 32.59
N ILE A 127 12.09 -11.51 32.09
CA ILE A 127 11.07 -12.55 32.09
C ILE A 127 10.87 -13.07 33.52
N ILE A 128 11.97 -13.43 34.20
CA ILE A 128 11.96 -13.96 35.57
C ILE A 128 11.50 -12.91 36.59
N SER A 129 11.74 -11.62 36.33
CA SER A 129 11.34 -10.55 37.24
C SER A 129 9.84 -10.23 37.21
N ASP A 130 9.08 -10.67 36.20
CA ASP A 130 7.63 -10.43 36.16
C ASP A 130 6.89 -11.34 37.16
N PRO A 131 6.14 -10.77 38.13
CA PRO A 131 5.38 -11.57 39.10
C PRO A 131 4.31 -12.45 38.46
N ARG A 132 3.75 -12.05 37.31
CA ARG A 132 2.72 -12.82 36.60
C ARG A 132 3.25 -14.16 36.11
N LEU A 133 4.49 -14.18 35.63
CA LEU A 133 5.11 -15.41 35.15
C LEU A 133 5.37 -16.38 36.31
N ARG A 134 5.90 -15.87 37.43
CA ARG A 134 6.14 -16.69 38.63
C ARG A 134 4.86 -17.33 39.15
N PHE A 135 3.76 -16.58 39.15
CA PHE A 135 2.46 -17.10 39.56
C PHE A 135 1.92 -18.13 38.56
N GLU A 136 2.10 -17.89 37.27
CA GLU A 136 1.68 -18.81 36.21
C GLU A 136 2.42 -20.15 36.28
N LEU A 137 3.73 -20.11 36.51
CA LEU A 137 4.56 -21.31 36.72
C LEU A 137 4.07 -22.11 37.93
N ALA A 138 3.80 -21.45 39.06
CA ALA A 138 3.25 -22.13 40.25
C ALA A 138 1.88 -22.78 39.97
N LEU A 139 1.02 -22.11 39.18
CA LEU A 139 -0.26 -22.69 38.75
C LEU A 139 -0.08 -23.88 37.80
N ARG A 140 0.98 -23.90 36.99
CA ARG A 140 1.30 -25.04 36.12
C ARG A 140 1.82 -26.22 36.91
N GLU A 141 2.73 -25.99 37.86
CA GLU A 141 3.22 -27.01 38.80
C GLU A 141 2.07 -27.65 39.57
N ALA A 142 1.08 -26.86 39.99
CA ALA A 142 -0.14 -27.35 40.62
C ALA A 142 -1.19 -27.93 39.65
N GLY A 143 -0.96 -27.87 38.33
CA GLY A 143 -1.92 -28.32 37.31
C GLY A 143 -3.17 -27.43 37.11
N LEU A 144 -3.24 -26.28 37.77
CA LEU A 144 -4.42 -25.39 37.83
C LEU A 144 -4.45 -24.31 36.73
N HIS A 145 -3.45 -24.24 35.85
CA HIS A 145 -3.32 -23.23 34.79
C HIS A 145 -4.55 -23.07 33.86
N LYS A 146 -5.36 -24.12 33.64
CA LYS A 146 -6.57 -24.06 32.78
C LYS A 146 -7.85 -23.68 33.54
N THR A 147 -7.79 -23.58 34.86
CA THR A 147 -8.97 -23.31 35.70
C THR A 147 -9.50 -21.88 35.51
N PHE A 148 -10.77 -21.67 35.84
CA PHE A 148 -11.38 -20.33 35.82
C PHE A 148 -10.67 -19.37 36.79
N TYR A 149 -10.25 -19.87 37.95
CA TYR A 149 -9.49 -19.13 38.95
C TYR A 149 -8.19 -18.53 38.40
N ALA A 150 -7.42 -19.32 37.65
CA ALA A 150 -6.20 -18.85 36.98
C ALA A 150 -6.48 -17.69 36.00
N LYS A 151 -7.57 -17.82 35.22
CA LYS A 151 -7.99 -16.80 34.24
C LYS A 151 -8.44 -15.50 34.90
N GLU A 152 -9.04 -15.56 36.08
CA GLU A 152 -9.49 -14.36 36.80
C GLU A 152 -8.35 -13.62 37.52
N ILE A 153 -7.37 -14.36 38.05
CA ILE A 153 -6.31 -13.75 38.88
C ILE A 153 -5.16 -13.20 38.05
N LEU A 154 -4.73 -13.90 36.99
CA LEU A 154 -3.58 -13.47 36.19
C LEU A 154 -3.69 -12.04 35.65
N PRO A 155 -4.87 -11.56 35.18
CA PRO A 155 -5.04 -10.17 34.75
C PRO A 155 -5.01 -9.15 35.89
N LYS A 156 -5.35 -9.55 37.11
CA LYS A 156 -5.38 -8.66 38.30
C LYS A 156 -3.98 -8.37 38.85
N ILE A 157 -3.01 -9.23 38.55
CA ILE A 157 -1.62 -9.04 38.96
C ILE A 157 -0.99 -7.96 38.06
N SER A 158 -0.49 -6.89 38.67
CA SER A 158 0.14 -5.79 37.92
C SER A 158 1.48 -6.22 37.29
N PRO A 159 1.80 -5.77 36.06
CA PRO A 159 3.15 -5.90 35.51
C PRO A 159 4.20 -5.25 36.43
N GLN A 160 5.46 -5.71 36.36
CA GLN A 160 6.56 -5.07 37.09
C GLN A 160 6.73 -3.58 36.72
N LYS A 161 6.51 -3.23 35.45
CA LYS A 161 6.50 -1.85 34.97
C LYS A 161 5.08 -1.50 34.54
N PRO A 162 4.44 -0.48 35.14
CA PRO A 162 3.14 -0.03 34.68
C PRO A 162 3.24 0.47 33.23
N PRO A 163 2.13 0.45 32.48
CA PRO A 163 2.08 1.10 31.18
C PRO A 163 2.46 2.58 31.33
N ARG A 164 3.06 3.15 30.28
CA ARG A 164 3.36 4.59 30.25
C ARG A 164 2.04 5.38 30.38
N LYS A 165 2.12 6.57 30.96
CA LYS A 165 0.95 7.41 31.32
C LYS A 165 0.03 7.73 30.13
N ASP A 166 0.60 7.82 28.93
CA ASP A 166 -0.08 8.03 27.65
C ASP A 166 -0.83 6.78 27.14
N MET A 167 -0.42 5.58 27.56
CA MET A 167 -1.02 4.30 27.20
C MET A 167 -2.00 3.77 28.24
N GLU A 168 -2.31 4.55 29.29
CA GLU A 168 -3.30 4.15 30.29
C GLU A 168 -4.70 4.08 29.65
N SER A 169 -5.26 2.88 29.58
CA SER A 169 -6.64 2.70 29.16
C SER A 169 -7.59 3.25 30.23
N THR A 170 -8.43 4.22 29.89
CA THR A 170 -9.51 4.72 30.76
C THR A 170 -10.68 3.75 30.89
N VAL A 171 -10.73 2.71 30.04
CA VAL A 171 -11.82 1.72 29.95
C VAL A 171 -12.10 1.00 31.28
N PHE A 172 -11.10 0.87 32.15
CA PHE A 172 -11.22 0.13 33.42
C PHE A 172 -11.11 1.03 34.67
N LYS A 173 -11.19 2.35 34.53
CA LYS A 173 -11.26 3.28 35.67
C LYS A 173 -12.73 3.39 36.12
N ILE A 174 -13.05 2.79 37.27
CA ILE A 174 -14.31 3.00 38.02
C ILE A 174 -14.20 4.33 38.78
#